data_AF-A0A967ZFE1-F1
#
_entry.id   AF-A0A967ZFE1-F1
#
_cell.length_a   1.000
_cell.length_b   1.000
_cell.length_c   1.000
_cell.angle_alpha   90.00
_cell.angle_beta   90.00
_cell.angle_gamma   90.00
#
_symmetry.space_group_name_H-M   'P 1'
#
loop_
_entity.id
_entity.type
_entity.pdbx_description
1 polymer ?
#
loop_
_entity_poly.entity_id
_entity_poly.type
_entity_poly.pdbx_seq_one_letter_code
_entity_poly.pdbx_strand_id
1 'polypeptide(L)'
;RGEVLGSVMVFHDVRHARQLHHKLSYQASHDSLTGLINRRAFEERLTDALEEISDDETRAYVLLYMDLDQFKVVNDTCGHTAGDLLLRQ
;
A
#
# COMPACT_ATOMS: atom_id res chain seq x y z
N ARG A 1 -9.33 -40.84 -39.22
CA ARG A 1 -9.72 -39.53 -38.66
C ARG A 1 -10.16 -39.81 -37.23
N GLY A 2 -9.48 -39.29 -36.21
CA GLY A 2 -9.79 -39.62 -34.81
C GLY A 2 -10.96 -38.78 -34.30
N GLU A 3 -11.95 -39.42 -33.67
CA GLU A 3 -13.07 -38.73 -33.00
C GLU A 3 -12.72 -38.40 -31.55
N VAL A 4 -13.10 -37.20 -31.11
CA VAL A 4 -12.93 -36.77 -29.72
C VAL A 4 -14.03 -37.43 -28.87
N LEU A 5 -13.62 -38.24 -27.89
CA LEU A 5 -14.52 -39.02 -27.03
C LEU A 5 -15.06 -38.24 -25.82
N GLY A 6 -14.49 -37.09 -25.48
CA GLY A 6 -14.93 -36.28 -24.36
C GLY A 6 -13.91 -35.23 -23.92
N SER A 7 -14.24 -34.53 -22.84
CA SER A 7 -13.38 -33.53 -22.22
C SER A 7 -13.25 -33.80 -20.73
N VAL A 8 -12.07 -33.49 -20.19
CA VAL A 8 -11.80 -33.49 -18.75
C VAL A 8 -11.59 -32.05 -18.32
N MET A 9 -12.31 -31.64 -17.27
CA MET A 9 -12.15 -30.32 -16.66
C MET A 9 -11.70 -30.50 -15.22
N VAL A 10 -10.59 -29.84 -14.86
CA VAL A 10 -10.07 -29.81 -13.50
C VAL A 10 -10.27 -28.40 -12.95
N PHE A 11 -10.89 -28.30 -11.78
CA PHE A 11 -11.05 -27.05 -11.06
C PHE A 11 -10.03 -26.99 -9.93
N HIS A 12 -9.28 -25.89 -9.87
CA HIS A 12 -8.40 -25.61 -8.75
C HIS A 12 -8.90 -24.38 -8.00
N ASP A 13 -9.16 -24.54 -6.70
CA ASP A 13 -9.58 -23.45 -5.84
C ASP A 13 -8.37 -22.59 -5.43
N VAL A 14 -8.27 -21.42 -6.06
CA VAL A 14 -7.19 -20.46 -5.81
C VAL A 14 -7.53 -19.41 -4.75
N ARG A 15 -8.65 -19.53 -4.02
CA ARG A 15 -9.13 -18.48 -3.10
C ARG A 15 -8.09 -18.14 -2.02
N HIS A 16 -7.57 -19.14 -1.32
CA HIS A 16 -6.58 -18.93 -0.26
C HIS A 16 -5.28 -18.31 -0.78
N ALA A 17 -4.77 -18.81 -1.92
CA ALA A 17 -3.56 -18.28 -2.52
C ALA A 17 -3.73 -16.81 -2.93
N ARG A 18 -4.88 -16.46 -3.52
CA ARG A 18 -5.20 -15.07 -3.90
C ARG A 18 -5.34 -14.15 -2.69
N GLN A 19 -6.00 -14.59 -1.62
CA GLN A 19 -6.13 -13.81 -0.39
C GLN A 19 -4.77 -13.54 0.26
N LEU A 20 -3.91 -14.55 0.33
CA LEU A 20 -2.57 -14.40 0.87
C LEU A 20 -1.74 -13.44 0.00
N HIS A 21 -1.80 -13.60 -1.32
CA HIS A 21 -1.11 -12.70 -2.24
C HIS A 21 -1.57 -11.25 -2.08
N HIS A 22 -2.89 -11.02 -1.98
CA HIS A 22 -3.44 -9.69 -1.74
C HIS A 22 -2.95 -9.11 -0.41
N LYS A 23 -2.94 -9.91 0.66
CA LYS A 23 -2.45 -9.47 1.97
C LYS A 23 -0.97 -9.10 1.93
N LEU A 24 -0.14 -9.90 1.26
CA LEU A 24 1.29 -9.62 1.09
C LEU A 24 1.52 -8.36 0.27
N SER A 25 0.79 -8.20 -0.85
CA SER A 25 0.85 -7.00 -1.68
C SER A 25 0.44 -5.74 -0.92
N TYR A 26 -0.62 -5.84 -0.12
CA TYR A 26 -1.08 -4.74 0.74
C TYR A 26 -0.01 -4.37 1.78
N GLN A 27 0.52 -5.36 2.52
CA GLN A 27 1.58 -5.14 3.51
C GLN A 27 2.88 -4.59 2.92
N ALA A 28 3.21 -4.96 1.67
CA ALA A 28 4.37 -4.42 0.99
C ALA A 28 4.22 -2.92 0.64
N SER A 29 3.00 -2.42 0.51
CA SER A 29 2.68 -1.06 0.04
C SER A 29 2.07 -0.14 1.11
N HIS A 30 1.64 -0.68 2.25
CA HIS A 30 0.97 0.09 3.30
C HIS A 30 1.68 -0.03 4.65
N ASP A 31 1.62 1.04 5.43
CA ASP A 31 2.02 1.07 6.82
C ASP A 31 1.02 0.29 7.67
N SER A 32 1.51 -0.60 8.53
CA SER A 32 0.66 -1.51 9.30
C SER A 32 -0.06 -0.83 10.47
N LEU A 33 0.42 0.33 10.91
CA LEU A 33 -0.14 1.04 12.06
C LEU A 33 -1.32 1.91 11.63
N THR A 34 -1.13 2.70 10.57
CA THR A 34 -2.06 3.73 10.07
C THR A 34 -2.90 3.24 8.89
N GLY A 35 -2.45 2.21 8.16
CA GLY A 35 -3.10 1.74 6.93
C GLY A 35 -2.88 2.67 5.73
N LEU A 36 -2.10 3.74 5.87
CA LEU A 36 -1.70 4.61 4.75
C LEU A 36 -0.66 3.93 3.87
N ILE A 37 -0.40 4.47 2.68
CA ILE A 37 0.73 3.99 1.87
C ILE A 37 2.04 4.20 2.63
N ASN A 38 2.91 3.20 2.58
CA ASN A 38 4.22 3.33 3.21
C ASN A 38 5.15 4.19 2.35
N ARG A 39 6.30 4.54 2.93
CA ARG A 39 7.30 5.38 2.28
C ARG A 39 7.73 4.86 0.90
N ARG A 40 7.95 3.55 0.75
CA ARG A 40 8.36 2.94 -0.51
C ARG A 40 7.31 3.16 -1.60
N ALA A 41 6.05 2.83 -1.31
CA ALA A 41 4.95 3.02 -2.25
C ALA A 41 4.66 4.51 -2.53
N PHE A 42 4.88 5.39 -1.55
CA PHE A 42 4.81 6.82 -1.75
C PHE A 42 5.89 7.33 -2.71
N GLU A 43 7.15 6.91 -2.53
CA GLU A 43 8.27 7.29 -3.39
C GLU A 43 8.05 6.80 -4.83
N GLU A 44 7.54 5.58 -5.02
CA GLU A 44 7.15 5.05 -6.34
C GLU A 44 6.12 5.96 -7.03
N ARG A 45 5.04 6.34 -6.33
CA ARG A 45 4.02 7.26 -6.88
C ARG A 45 4.55 8.67 -7.12
N LEU A 46 5.50 9.12 -6.31
CA LEU A 46 6.13 10.42 -6.50
C LEU A 46 6.99 10.42 -7.77
N THR A 47 7.69 9.33 -8.05
CA THR A 47 8.41 9.15 -9.32
C THR A 47 7.45 9.21 -10.50
N ASP A 48 6.35 8.46 -10.46
CA ASP A 48 5.33 8.49 -11.52
C ASP A 48 4.79 9.91 -11.75
N ALA A 49 4.49 10.63 -10.66
CA ALA A 49 4.00 12.01 -10.74
C ALA A 49 5.02 12.98 -11.37
N LEU A 50 6.31 12.78 -11.13
CA LEU A 50 7.37 13.60 -11.74
C LEU A 50 7.56 13.29 -13.24
N GLU A 51 7.38 12.02 -13.63
CA GLU A 51 7.39 11.63 -15.04
C GLU A 51 6.24 12.28 -15.80
N GLU A 52 5.04 12.31 -15.21
CA GLU A 52 3.87 12.96 -15.84
C GLU A 52 4.03 14.48 -16.05
N ILE A 53 4.71 15.19 -15.14
CA ILE A 53 5.02 16.63 -15.34
C ILE A 53 5.98 16.80 -16.52
N SER A 54 6.91 15.86 -16.69
CA SER A 54 7.89 15.93 -17.77
C SER A 54 7.24 15.80 -19.15
N ASP A 55 6.09 15.13 -19.23
CA ASP A 55 5.32 14.94 -20.46
C ASP A 55 4.28 16.05 -20.72
N ASP A 56 3.88 16.83 -19.70
CA ASP A 56 2.88 17.91 -19.81
C ASP A 56 3.23 19.09 -18.87
N GLU A 57 3.81 20.14 -19.45
CA GLU A 57 4.24 21.36 -18.73
C GLU A 57 3.08 22.14 -18.08
N THR A 58 1.82 21.80 -18.36
CA THR A 58 0.65 22.42 -17.72
C THR A 58 0.24 21.76 -16.40
N ARG A 59 0.80 20.59 -16.09
CA ARG A 59 0.55 19.88 -14.83
C ARG A 59 1.48 20.36 -13.72
N ALA A 60 0.91 20.56 -12.53
CA ALA A 60 1.66 20.91 -11.33
C ALA A 60 1.19 20.06 -10.14
N TYR A 61 2.17 19.58 -9.37
CA TYR A 61 1.94 18.85 -8.13
C TYR A 61 2.53 19.61 -6.95
N VAL A 62 1.94 19.44 -5.76
CA VAL A 62 2.45 19.99 -4.51
C VAL A 62 2.80 18.83 -3.58
N LEU A 63 4.03 18.83 -3.09
CA LEU A 63 4.47 17.91 -2.05
C LEU A 63 4.36 18.59 -0.68
N LEU A 64 3.62 17.98 0.23
CA LEU A 64 3.52 18.40 1.61
C LEU A 64 4.20 17.36 2.51
N TYR A 65 5.07 17.84 3.40
CA TYR A 65 5.66 17.05 4.46
C TYR A 65 5.24 17.65 5.81
N MET A 66 4.63 16.83 6.66
CA MET A 66 4.13 17.23 7.98
C MET A 66 4.73 16.33 9.03
N ASP A 67 5.19 16.94 10.12
CA ASP A 67 5.62 16.23 11.31
C ASP A 67 4.64 16.51 12.46
N LEU A 68 4.55 15.59 13.42
CA LEU A 68 3.68 15.74 14.58
C LEU A 68 4.46 16.35 15.75
N ASP A 69 4.18 17.61 16.04
CA ASP A 69 4.78 18.32 17.16
C ASP A 69 4.54 17.58 18.49
N GLN A 70 5.58 17.52 19.32
CA GLN A 70 5.53 16.91 20.65
C GLN A 70 5.13 15.42 20.66
N PHE A 71 5.17 14.71 19.53
CA PHE A 71 4.86 13.28 19.49
C PHE A 71 5.73 12.44 20.44
N LYS A 72 7.00 12.83 20.60
CA LYS A 72 7.90 12.22 21.59
C LYS A 72 7.40 12.38 23.03
N VAL A 73 6.84 13.54 23.39
CA VAL A 73 6.31 13.80 24.74
C VAL A 73 5.11 12.89 25.02
N VAL A 74 4.25 12.69 24.02
CA VAL A 74 3.12 11.74 24.12
C VAL A 74 3.63 10.33 24.38
N ASN A 75 4.62 9.87 23.62
CA ASN A 75 5.22 8.53 23.83
C ASN A 75 5.87 8.40 25.20
N ASP A 76 6.63 9.41 25.64
CA ASP A 76 7.38 9.37 26.90
C ASP A 76 6.45 9.49 28.13
N THR A 77 5.30 10.17 28.01
CA THR A 77 4.36 10.42 29.11
C THR A 77 3.24 9.38 29.19
N CYS A 78 2.68 9.00 28.03
CA CYS A 78 1.49 8.14 27.93
C CYS A 78 1.80 6.75 27.37
N GLY A 79 3.06 6.49 27.00
CA GLY A 79 3.52 5.24 26.42
C GLY A 79 3.31 5.15 24.90
N HIS A 80 4.05 4.25 24.26
CA HIS A 80 4.00 4.05 22.80
C HIS A 80 2.60 3.70 22.27
N THR A 81 1.80 2.94 23.03
CA THR A 81 0.43 2.62 22.62
C THR A 81 -0.44 3.88 22.48
N ALA A 82 -0.21 4.91 23.30
CA ALA A 82 -0.90 6.18 23.16
C ALA A 82 -0.46 6.93 21.89
N GLY A 83 0.83 6.90 21.56
CA GLY A 83 1.34 7.43 20.29
C GLY A 83 0.76 6.69 19.08
N ASP A 84 0.69 5.36 19.13
CA ASP A 84 0.07 4.53 18.09
C ASP A 84 -1.40 4.88 17.87
N LEU A 85 -2.15 5.14 18.95
CA LEU A 85 -3.55 5.57 18.87
C LEU A 85 -3.69 6.99 18.31
N LEU A 86 -2.74 7.88 18.63
CA LEU A 86 -2.71 9.23 18.07
C LEU A 86 -2.48 9.19 16.56
N LEU A 87 -1.56 8.34 16.08
CA LEU A 87 -1.28 8.16 14.65
C LEU A 87 -2.44 7.54 13.85
N ARG A 88 -3.36 6.83 14.52
CA ARG A 88 -4.51 6.16 13.89
C ARG A 88 -5.75 7.04 13.73
N GLN A 89 -5.82 8.18 14.43
CA GLN A 89 -6.95 9.11 14.38
C GLN A 89 -6.74 10.15 13.28
#